data_AF-A0A6L3VLI3-F1
#
_entry.id   AF-A0A6L3VLI3-F1
#
_cell.length_a   1.000
_cell.length_b   1.000
_cell.length_c   1.000
_cell.angle_alpha   90.00
_cell.angle_beta   90.00
_cell.angle_gamma   90.00
#
_symmetry.space_group_name_H-M   'P 1'
#
loop_
_entity.id
_entity.type
_entity.pdbx_description
1 polymer ?
#
loop_
_entity_poly.entity_id
_entity_poly.type
_entity_poly.pdbx_seq_one_letter_code
_entity_poly.pdbx_strand_id
1 'polypeptide(L)'
;MNRRSSNIFRRGSRAQASQRLADATETLERARGLDRTIRVLSTAVRRTLRPGPLKDTLHGVPFGHPAHTPLTDVPIGCWMSSAILDLMPGTARASQALVAAGLAGAVPTVLTGIADWSALHREQQRVGLVHASATATASMLYSASLAARYQGRDGAGKAFGFAGLTVLLGGAYLGGHLAFRQAAGASHADQTSHLVATGWHDLCAAEELPDGWPVHRRLGYISLFVLREGDEINVLADRCSHLAGPLHQGRVTTDDNAETCIVCPWHGSTFRVRDGSVVHGPATARQPFFETRVTDGVVQVRPVG
;
A
#
# COMPACT_ATOMS: atom_id res chain seq x y z
N MET A 1 38.87 35.86 -2.32
CA MET A 1 37.55 35.31 -1.97
C MET A 1 37.54 34.88 -0.51
N ASN A 2 36.51 35.30 0.23
CA ASN A 2 36.51 35.49 1.68
C ASN A 2 36.33 34.16 2.44
N ARG A 3 37.09 33.93 3.53
CA ARG A 3 37.04 32.76 4.45
C ARG A 3 35.70 32.58 5.20
N ARG A 4 34.66 33.34 4.85
CA ARG A 4 33.34 33.35 5.51
C ARG A 4 32.29 32.43 4.88
N SER A 5 32.57 31.78 3.75
CA SER A 5 31.59 30.92 3.05
C SER A 5 31.66 29.43 3.42
N SER A 6 32.64 28.99 4.22
CA SER A 6 32.87 27.56 4.52
C SER A 6 32.06 26.99 5.70
N ASN A 7 31.23 27.80 6.36
CA ASN A 7 30.43 27.34 7.51
C ASN A 7 28.98 26.95 7.17
N ILE A 8 28.54 27.10 5.91
CA ILE A 8 27.19 26.72 5.47
C ILE A 8 27.00 25.19 5.38
N PHE A 9 28.08 24.40 5.33
CA PHE A 9 28.03 22.94 5.19
C PHE A 9 28.54 22.16 6.41
N ARG A 10 28.54 22.74 7.62
CA ARG A 10 28.69 21.91 8.83
C ARG A 10 27.39 21.12 9.03
N ARG A 11 27.30 19.94 8.41
CA ARG A 11 26.30 18.91 8.74
C ARG A 11 26.39 18.65 10.25
N GLY A 12 25.45 19.19 11.01
CA GLY A 12 25.34 18.94 12.44
C GLY A 12 24.97 17.47 12.72
N SER A 13 25.20 17.00 13.95
CA SER A 13 24.91 15.63 14.40
C SER A 13 23.49 15.13 14.08
N ARG A 14 22.50 16.02 14.02
CA ARG A 14 21.12 15.72 13.58
C ARG A 14 21.04 15.25 12.12
N ALA A 15 21.78 15.87 11.20
CA ALA A 15 21.83 15.44 9.80
C ALA A 15 22.51 14.08 9.64
N GLN A 16 23.44 13.75 10.53
CA GLN A 16 24.10 12.45 10.56
C GLN A 16 23.20 11.36 11.15
N ALA A 17 22.37 11.68 12.16
CA ALA A 17 21.42 10.74 12.76
C ALA A 17 20.25 10.41 11.81
N SER A 18 19.72 11.39 11.06
CA SER A 18 18.67 11.12 10.05
C SER A 18 19.19 10.28 8.89
N GLN A 19 20.44 10.51 8.45
CA GLN A 19 21.10 9.66 7.45
C GLN A 19 21.22 8.22 7.94
N ARG A 20 21.64 7.99 9.20
CA ARG A 20 21.74 6.64 9.77
C ARG A 20 20.43 5.86 9.80
N LEU A 21 19.29 6.52 10.05
CA LEU A 21 17.98 5.85 10.05
C LEU A 21 17.56 5.44 8.64
N ALA A 22 17.74 6.33 7.66
CA ALA A 22 17.47 6.02 6.26
C ALA A 22 18.39 4.90 5.73
N ASP A 23 19.68 4.93 6.09
CA ASP A 23 20.65 3.90 5.71
C ASP A 23 20.29 2.54 6.34
N ALA A 24 19.81 2.54 7.58
CA ALA A 24 19.37 1.33 8.27
C ALA A 24 18.14 0.71 7.61
N THR A 25 17.13 1.51 7.22
CA THR A 25 15.95 0.99 6.53
C THR A 25 16.29 0.50 5.12
N GLU A 26 17.14 1.20 4.37
CA GLU A 26 17.64 0.72 3.08
C GLU A 26 18.43 -0.60 3.19
N THR A 27 19.12 -0.81 4.31
CA THR A 27 19.80 -2.07 4.58
C THR A 27 18.79 -3.21 4.76
N LEU A 28 17.66 -2.94 5.43
CA LEU A 28 16.57 -3.92 5.58
C LEU A 28 15.93 -4.29 4.23
N GLU A 29 15.80 -3.34 3.31
CA GLU A 29 15.30 -3.62 1.96
C GLU A 29 16.14 -4.67 1.21
N ARG A 30 17.43 -4.76 1.55
CA ARG A 30 18.40 -5.69 0.96
C ARG A 30 18.66 -6.93 1.80
N ALA A 31 17.93 -7.12 2.91
CA ALA A 31 18.11 -8.23 3.85
C ALA A 31 17.60 -9.59 3.29
N ARG A 32 18.33 -10.16 2.34
CA ARG A 32 18.01 -11.44 1.67
C ARG A 32 17.87 -12.63 2.63
N GLY A 33 18.45 -12.55 3.82
CA GLY A 33 18.28 -13.57 4.87
C GLY A 33 16.82 -13.81 5.26
N LEU A 34 15.94 -12.82 5.06
CA LEU A 34 14.51 -12.93 5.37
C LEU A 34 13.70 -13.65 4.27
N ASP A 35 14.25 -13.82 3.07
CA ASP A 35 13.48 -14.23 1.88
C ASP A 35 12.86 -15.61 2.00
N ARG A 36 13.50 -16.55 2.73
CA ARG A 36 12.93 -17.87 2.99
C ARG A 36 11.66 -17.76 3.82
N THR A 37 11.72 -17.06 4.95
CA THR A 37 10.59 -16.85 5.85
C THR A 37 9.46 -16.11 5.13
N ILE A 38 9.79 -15.03 4.42
CA ILE A 38 8.83 -14.24 3.65
C ILE A 38 8.13 -15.13 2.61
N ARG A 39 8.86 -15.97 1.86
CA ARG A 39 8.24 -16.85 0.86
C ARG A 39 7.25 -17.83 1.48
N VAL A 40 7.60 -18.45 2.60
CA VAL A 40 6.71 -19.39 3.31
C VAL A 40 5.45 -18.69 3.78
N LEU A 41 5.60 -17.57 4.51
CA LEU A 41 4.48 -16.83 5.08
C LEU A 41 3.59 -16.20 3.99
N SER A 42 4.15 -15.48 3.02
CA SER A 42 3.37 -14.85 1.94
C SER A 42 2.62 -15.87 1.09
N THR A 43 3.20 -17.05 0.85
CA THR A 43 2.52 -18.13 0.12
C THR A 43 1.39 -18.75 0.93
N ALA A 44 1.58 -18.94 2.24
CA ALA A 44 0.52 -19.41 3.12
C ALA A 44 -0.66 -18.42 3.13
N VAL A 45 -0.39 -17.12 3.31
CA VAL A 45 -1.43 -16.07 3.29
C VAL A 45 -2.18 -16.07 1.96
N ARG A 46 -1.48 -16.08 0.82
CA ARG A 46 -2.12 -16.10 -0.51
C ARG A 46 -2.95 -17.37 -0.79
N ARG A 47 -2.62 -18.51 -0.16
CA ARG A 47 -3.41 -19.75 -0.28
C ARG A 47 -4.67 -19.70 0.58
N THR A 48 -4.59 -19.06 1.74
CA THR A 48 -5.71 -18.92 2.68
C THR A 48 -6.69 -17.82 2.23
N LEU A 49 -6.17 -16.65 1.84
CA LEU A 49 -6.95 -15.53 1.32
C LEU A 49 -7.21 -15.71 -0.19
N ARG A 50 -8.24 -16.50 -0.51
CA ARG A 50 -8.69 -16.70 -1.89
C ARG A 50 -9.33 -15.41 -2.44
N PRO A 51 -9.34 -15.22 -3.78
CA PRO A 51 -10.08 -14.12 -4.42
C PRO A 51 -11.55 -14.12 -3.98
N GLY A 52 -12.09 -12.91 -3.70
CA GLY A 52 -13.47 -12.73 -3.28
C GLY A 52 -13.65 -11.58 -2.29
N PRO A 53 -14.89 -11.34 -1.83
CA PRO A 53 -15.26 -10.12 -1.09
C PRO A 53 -14.47 -9.89 0.20
N LEU A 54 -14.11 -10.96 0.91
CA LEU A 54 -13.30 -10.86 2.12
C LEU A 54 -11.89 -10.32 1.82
N LYS A 55 -11.22 -10.87 0.80
CA LYS A 55 -9.89 -10.43 0.39
C LYS A 55 -9.93 -8.97 -0.10
N ASP A 56 -10.96 -8.63 -0.87
CA ASP A 56 -11.17 -7.28 -1.39
C ASP A 56 -11.40 -6.27 -0.26
N THR A 57 -12.20 -6.63 0.74
CA THR A 57 -12.43 -5.81 1.93
C THR A 57 -11.16 -5.62 2.76
N LEU A 58 -10.36 -6.68 2.93
CA LEU A 58 -9.10 -6.59 3.69
C LEU A 58 -8.07 -5.69 3.01
N HIS A 59 -8.03 -5.68 1.67
CA HIS A 59 -7.21 -4.73 0.91
C HIS A 59 -7.81 -3.32 0.91
N GLY A 60 -9.12 -3.18 1.12
CA GLY A 60 -9.82 -1.89 1.11
C GLY A 60 -10.36 -1.48 -0.26
N VAL A 61 -10.59 -2.44 -1.16
CA VAL A 61 -11.21 -2.21 -2.48
C VAL A 61 -12.52 -1.41 -2.37
N PRO A 62 -13.46 -1.71 -1.45
CA PRO A 62 -14.71 -0.93 -1.35
C PRO A 62 -14.51 0.54 -0.92
N PHE A 63 -13.37 0.86 -0.31
CA PHE A 63 -13.07 2.20 0.20
C PHE A 63 -12.26 3.04 -0.80
N GLY A 64 -11.70 2.42 -1.84
CA GLY A 64 -10.84 3.08 -2.83
C GLY A 64 -9.39 3.32 -2.34
N HIS A 65 -9.07 2.97 -1.10
CA HIS A 65 -7.74 3.09 -0.51
C HIS A 65 -7.45 1.91 0.43
N PRO A 66 -6.17 1.64 0.76
CA PRO A 66 -5.81 0.59 1.70
C PRO A 66 -6.58 0.71 3.03
N ALA A 67 -7.18 -0.40 3.49
CA ALA A 67 -7.91 -0.41 4.76
C ALA A 67 -6.96 -0.35 5.97
N HIS A 68 -5.73 -0.83 5.81
CA HIS A 68 -4.74 -0.87 6.90
C HIS A 68 -4.45 0.52 7.47
N THR A 69 -4.21 1.52 6.61
CA THR A 69 -3.80 2.87 7.02
C THR A 69 -4.75 3.51 8.05
N PRO A 70 -6.06 3.72 7.77
CA PRO A 70 -6.97 4.30 8.75
C PRO A 70 -7.18 3.42 9.99
N LEU A 71 -7.06 2.09 9.86
CA LEU A 71 -7.20 1.19 11.01
C LEU A 71 -6.04 1.34 12.01
N THR A 72 -4.83 1.72 11.56
CA THR A 72 -3.69 1.96 12.46
C THR A 72 -3.90 3.12 13.42
N ASP A 73 -4.76 4.09 13.09
CA ASP A 73 -5.02 5.26 13.93
C ASP A 73 -5.63 4.87 15.27
N VAL A 74 -6.46 3.82 15.30
CA VAL A 74 -7.13 3.34 16.52
C VAL A 74 -6.12 2.82 17.56
N PRO A 75 -5.29 1.78 17.29
CA PRO A 75 -4.32 1.29 18.25
C PRO A 75 -3.30 2.36 18.61
N ILE A 76 -2.77 3.12 17.64
CA ILE A 76 -1.76 4.16 17.91
C ILE A 76 -2.35 5.25 18.81
N GLY A 77 -3.52 5.79 18.46
CA GLY A 77 -4.18 6.84 19.23
C GLY A 77 -4.52 6.38 20.65
N CYS A 78 -5.04 5.16 20.81
CA CYS A 78 -5.34 4.59 22.11
C CYS A 78 -4.10 4.43 22.99
N TRP A 79 -3.02 3.88 22.43
CA TRP A 79 -1.79 3.58 23.17
C TRP A 79 -0.92 4.80 23.48
N MET A 80 -0.94 5.82 22.62
CA MET A 80 -0.36 7.13 22.94
C MET A 80 -1.16 7.83 24.04
N SER A 81 -2.49 7.80 23.93
CA SER A 81 -3.37 8.43 24.93
C SER A 81 -3.24 7.74 26.29
N SER A 82 -3.16 6.41 26.35
CA SER A 82 -2.96 5.69 27.62
C SER A 82 -1.64 6.05 28.30
N ALA A 83 -0.57 6.26 27.52
CA ALA A 83 0.72 6.71 28.06
C ALA A 83 0.65 8.13 28.66
N ILE A 84 -0.09 9.05 28.03
CA ILE A 84 -0.34 10.39 28.59
C ILE A 84 -1.16 10.26 29.88
N LEU A 85 -2.22 9.46 29.87
CA LEU A 85 -3.04 9.22 31.06
C LEU A 85 -2.23 8.62 32.20
N ASP A 86 -1.29 7.71 31.93
CA ASP A 86 -0.45 7.07 32.95
C ASP A 86 0.45 8.05 33.72
N LEU A 87 0.72 9.22 33.17
CA LEU A 87 1.46 10.31 33.82
C LEU A 87 0.58 11.18 34.72
N MET A 88 -0.74 11.04 34.65
CA MET A 88 -1.69 11.80 35.43
C MET A 88 -2.25 10.97 36.60
N PRO A 89 -2.46 11.58 37.78
CA PRO A 89 -3.10 10.89 38.89
C PRO A 89 -4.59 10.65 38.61
N GLY A 90 -5.15 9.55 39.12
CA GLY A 90 -6.60 9.27 39.07
C GLY A 90 -7.16 8.74 37.74
N THR A 91 -6.32 8.51 36.73
CA THR A 91 -6.73 8.13 35.36
C THR A 91 -6.57 6.63 35.05
N ALA A 92 -6.23 5.80 36.05
CA ALA A 92 -5.85 4.40 35.84
C ALA A 92 -6.89 3.58 35.05
N ARG A 93 -8.18 3.74 35.36
CA ARG A 93 -9.28 3.07 34.64
C ARG A 93 -9.38 3.50 33.18
N ALA A 94 -9.22 4.78 32.89
CA ALA A 94 -9.26 5.30 31.53
C ALA A 94 -8.05 4.83 30.71
N SER A 95 -6.85 4.81 31.31
CA SER A 95 -5.66 4.24 30.68
C SER A 95 -5.85 2.74 30.36
N GLN A 96 -6.40 1.97 31.31
CA GLN A 96 -6.70 0.55 31.09
C GLN A 96 -7.71 0.33 29.95
N ALA A 97 -8.77 1.14 29.90
CA ALA A 97 -9.77 1.07 28.83
C ALA A 97 -9.14 1.34 27.45
N LEU A 98 -8.26 2.33 27.35
CA LEU A 98 -7.54 2.64 26.11
C LEU A 98 -6.55 1.53 25.72
N VAL A 99 -5.83 0.92 26.67
CA VAL A 99 -4.97 -0.24 26.37
C VAL A 99 -5.79 -1.37 25.77
N ALA A 100 -6.94 -1.69 26.36
CA ALA A 100 -7.85 -2.74 25.88
C ALA A 100 -8.45 -2.39 24.50
N ALA A 101 -8.91 -1.15 24.31
CA ALA A 101 -9.45 -0.67 23.04
C ALA A 101 -8.39 -0.72 21.92
N GLY A 102 -7.14 -0.34 22.23
CA GLY A 102 -6.04 -0.42 21.28
C GLY A 102 -5.71 -1.86 20.89
N LEU A 103 -5.71 -2.81 21.84
CA LEU A 103 -5.54 -4.23 21.54
C LEU A 103 -6.69 -4.78 20.67
N ALA A 104 -7.93 -4.37 20.93
CA ALA A 104 -9.07 -4.75 20.11
C ALA A 104 -8.95 -4.19 18.68
N GLY A 105 -8.58 -2.91 18.53
CA GLY A 105 -8.35 -2.28 17.23
C GLY A 105 -7.14 -2.84 16.47
N ALA A 106 -6.14 -3.37 17.17
CA ALA A 106 -4.98 -4.00 16.54
C ALA A 106 -5.34 -5.27 15.76
N VAL A 107 -6.42 -5.99 16.12
CA VAL A 107 -6.83 -7.23 15.44
C VAL A 107 -7.17 -6.99 13.96
N PRO A 108 -8.16 -6.15 13.59
CA PRO A 108 -8.45 -5.87 12.18
C PRO A 108 -7.27 -5.16 11.47
N THR A 109 -6.50 -4.36 12.20
CA THR A 109 -5.30 -3.69 11.67
C THR A 109 -4.25 -4.70 11.20
N VAL A 110 -3.98 -5.74 11.98
CA VAL A 110 -3.03 -6.80 11.61
C VAL A 110 -3.55 -7.63 10.44
N LEU A 111 -4.85 -7.95 10.41
CA LEU A 111 -5.43 -8.74 9.31
C LEU A 111 -5.32 -8.02 7.96
N THR A 112 -5.65 -6.73 7.92
CA THR A 112 -5.50 -5.90 6.71
C THR A 112 -4.03 -5.76 6.31
N GLY A 113 -3.13 -5.51 7.27
CA GLY A 113 -1.69 -5.41 6.99
C GLY A 113 -1.06 -6.71 6.46
N ILE A 114 -1.50 -7.88 6.95
CA ILE A 114 -1.05 -9.19 6.45
C ILE A 114 -1.51 -9.41 5.00
N ALA A 115 -2.76 -9.03 4.68
CA ALA A 115 -3.29 -9.13 3.33
C ALA A 115 -2.43 -8.30 2.36
N ASP A 116 -2.23 -7.02 2.66
CA ASP A 116 -1.45 -6.09 1.84
C ASP A 116 0.00 -6.57 1.68
N TRP A 117 0.68 -6.89 2.80
CA TRP A 117 2.06 -7.36 2.79
C TRP A 117 2.28 -8.57 1.89
N SER A 118 1.32 -9.50 1.83
CA SER A 118 1.44 -10.71 1.00
C SER A 118 1.48 -10.44 -0.51
N ALA A 119 1.02 -9.26 -0.94
CA ALA A 119 1.00 -8.81 -2.32
C ALA A 119 2.11 -7.82 -2.68
N LEU A 120 2.97 -7.45 -1.73
CA LEU A 120 4.09 -6.53 -1.95
C LEU A 120 5.29 -7.16 -2.68
N HIS A 121 6.12 -6.30 -3.26
CA HIS A 121 7.45 -6.67 -3.78
C HIS A 121 8.37 -7.17 -2.67
N ARG A 122 9.44 -7.89 -3.04
CA ARG A 122 10.31 -8.56 -2.07
C ARG A 122 11.03 -7.57 -1.15
N GLU A 123 11.46 -6.44 -1.68
CA GLU A 123 12.14 -5.36 -0.93
C GLU A 123 11.20 -4.77 0.14
N GLN A 124 9.95 -4.50 -0.25
CA GLN A 124 8.89 -4.04 0.65
C GLN A 124 8.57 -5.10 1.71
N GLN A 125 8.47 -6.38 1.31
CA GLN A 125 8.16 -7.45 2.25
C GLN A 125 9.22 -7.66 3.33
N ARG A 126 10.50 -7.41 3.03
CA ARG A 126 11.59 -7.48 4.03
C ARG A 126 11.39 -6.45 5.14
N VAL A 127 11.15 -5.19 4.76
CA VAL A 127 10.83 -4.12 5.72
C VAL A 127 9.52 -4.43 6.44
N GLY A 128 8.50 -4.88 5.71
CA GLY A 128 7.19 -5.27 6.24
C GLY A 128 7.23 -6.39 7.28
N LEU A 129 8.13 -7.37 7.14
CA LEU A 129 8.28 -8.43 8.14
C LEU A 129 8.87 -7.88 9.46
N VAL A 130 9.84 -6.98 9.38
CA VAL A 130 10.43 -6.34 10.57
C VAL A 130 9.41 -5.41 11.23
N HIS A 131 8.67 -4.63 10.43
CA HIS A 131 7.54 -3.83 10.90
C HIS A 131 6.51 -4.68 11.65
N ALA A 132 6.04 -5.78 11.04
CA ALA A 132 5.08 -6.69 11.64
C ALA A 132 5.60 -7.34 12.94
N SER A 133 6.89 -7.66 13.00
CA SER A 133 7.52 -8.21 14.21
C SER A 133 7.57 -7.19 15.35
N ALA A 134 7.87 -5.93 15.04
CA ALA A 134 7.85 -4.84 16.01
C ALA A 134 6.42 -4.59 16.54
N THR A 135 5.43 -4.51 15.65
CA THR A 135 4.03 -4.28 16.07
C THR A 135 3.45 -5.48 16.84
N ALA A 136 3.82 -6.71 16.49
CA ALA A 136 3.48 -7.90 17.29
C ALA A 136 4.10 -7.83 18.70
N THR A 137 5.37 -7.40 18.80
CA THR A 137 6.05 -7.23 20.09
C THR A 137 5.39 -6.14 20.94
N ALA A 138 5.02 -5.01 20.35
CA ALA A 138 4.27 -3.96 21.03
C ALA A 138 2.92 -4.47 21.55
N SER A 139 2.16 -5.22 20.73
CA SER A 139 0.90 -5.83 21.14
C SER A 139 1.06 -6.81 22.31
N MET A 140 2.12 -7.63 22.32
CA MET A 140 2.44 -8.50 23.45
C MET A 140 2.73 -7.71 24.74
N LEU A 141 3.49 -6.62 24.63
CA LEU A 141 3.78 -5.72 25.76
C LEU A 141 2.52 -5.03 26.28
N TYR A 142 1.62 -4.57 25.41
CA TYR A 142 0.34 -4.01 25.84
C TYR A 142 -0.61 -5.06 26.43
N SER A 143 -0.53 -6.31 25.98
CA SER A 143 -1.27 -7.43 26.58
C SER A 143 -0.76 -7.72 28.00
N ALA A 144 0.56 -7.72 28.19
CA ALA A 144 1.18 -7.82 29.51
C ALA A 144 0.85 -6.61 30.40
N SER A 145 0.82 -5.39 29.83
CA SER A 145 0.38 -4.17 30.52
C SER A 145 -1.05 -4.33 31.04
N LEU A 146 -1.96 -4.79 30.20
CA LEU A 146 -3.36 -5.00 30.55
C LEU A 146 -3.50 -6.06 31.65
N ALA A 147 -2.81 -7.19 31.52
CA ALA A 147 -2.82 -8.26 32.52
C ALA A 147 -2.26 -7.81 33.88
N ALA A 148 -1.20 -7.00 33.89
CA ALA A 148 -0.64 -6.45 35.12
C ALA A 148 -1.61 -5.48 35.81
N ARG A 149 -2.29 -4.61 35.05
CA ARG A 149 -3.32 -3.68 35.58
C ARG A 149 -4.50 -4.42 36.17
N TYR A 150 -4.98 -5.48 35.51
CA TYR A 150 -6.06 -6.32 36.07
C TYR A 150 -5.69 -7.01 37.39
N GLN A 151 -4.40 -7.23 37.62
CA GLN A 151 -3.89 -7.82 38.86
C GLN A 151 -3.54 -6.77 39.94
N GLY A 152 -3.90 -5.49 39.72
CA GLY A 152 -3.57 -4.39 40.62
C GLY A 152 -2.09 -4.00 40.63
N ARG A 153 -1.29 -4.51 39.68
CA ARG A 153 0.15 -4.22 39.55
C ARG A 153 0.38 -3.03 38.63
N ASP A 154 -0.17 -1.88 38.98
CA ASP A 154 -0.22 -0.69 38.12
C ASP A 154 1.16 -0.19 37.68
N GLY A 155 2.16 -0.20 38.56
CA GLY A 155 3.53 0.21 38.21
C GLY A 155 4.13 -0.65 37.09
N ALA A 156 3.96 -1.97 37.18
CA ALA A 156 4.39 -2.90 36.12
C ALA A 156 3.56 -2.71 34.84
N GLY A 157 2.25 -2.46 34.98
CA GLY A 157 1.37 -2.11 33.87
C GLY A 157 1.86 -0.90 33.07
N LYS A 158 2.22 0.18 33.77
CA LYS A 158 2.81 1.38 33.15
C LYS A 158 4.15 1.09 32.49
N ALA A 159 5.04 0.35 33.16
CA ALA A 159 6.34 -0.02 32.61
C ALA A 159 6.21 -0.79 31.28
N PHE A 160 5.33 -1.80 31.22
CA PHE A 160 5.02 -2.51 29.98
C PHE A 160 4.38 -1.60 28.93
N GLY A 161 3.52 -0.67 29.33
CA GLY A 161 2.90 0.31 28.44
C GLY A 161 3.93 1.21 27.75
N PHE A 162 4.86 1.80 28.50
CA PHE A 162 5.93 2.64 27.94
C PHE A 162 6.93 1.84 27.09
N ALA A 163 7.26 0.61 27.48
CA ALA A 163 8.07 -0.29 26.67
C ALA A 163 7.36 -0.62 25.34
N GLY A 164 6.07 -0.95 25.41
CA GLY A 164 5.21 -1.21 24.24
C GLY A 164 5.15 0.00 23.30
N LEU A 165 4.94 1.19 23.84
CA LEU A 165 4.94 2.44 23.07
C LEU A 165 6.28 2.69 22.37
N THR A 166 7.39 2.41 23.04
CA THR A 166 8.73 2.60 22.44
C THR A 166 8.92 1.70 21.22
N VAL A 167 8.55 0.42 21.34
CA VAL A 167 8.61 -0.54 20.22
C VAL A 167 7.62 -0.15 19.11
N LEU A 168 6.42 0.29 19.48
CA LEU A 168 5.39 0.75 18.55
C LEU A 168 5.90 1.92 17.69
N LEU A 169 6.54 2.92 18.28
CA LEU A 169 7.07 4.07 17.54
C LEU A 169 8.14 3.66 16.52
N GLY A 170 9.00 2.69 16.87
CA GLY A 170 9.95 2.08 15.92
C GLY A 170 9.24 1.34 14.79
N GLY A 171 8.21 0.56 15.10
CA GLY A 171 7.34 -0.08 14.09
C GLY A 171 6.63 0.94 13.19
N ALA A 172 6.09 2.01 13.76
CA ALA A 172 5.39 3.08 13.04
C ALA A 172 6.33 3.80 12.06
N TYR A 173 7.60 4.03 12.44
CA TYR A 173 8.60 4.56 11.52
C TYR A 173 8.82 3.65 10.29
N LEU A 174 8.94 2.33 10.50
CA LEU A 174 9.03 1.37 9.39
C LEU A 174 7.76 1.34 8.53
N GLY A 175 6.58 1.49 9.16
CA GLY A 175 5.31 1.64 8.47
C GLY A 175 5.26 2.87 7.57
N GLY A 176 5.74 4.01 8.08
CA GLY A 176 5.88 5.24 7.29
C GLY A 176 6.87 5.09 6.13
N HIS A 177 7.98 4.37 6.33
CA HIS A 177 8.92 4.06 5.25
C HIS A 177 8.26 3.20 4.15
N LEU A 178 7.49 2.18 4.52
CA LEU A 178 6.72 1.37 3.57
C LEU A 178 5.71 2.21 2.79
N ALA A 179 4.90 3.01 3.50
CA ALA A 179 3.82 3.78 2.90
C ALA A 179 4.33 4.89 2.00
N PHE A 180 5.22 5.74 2.50
CA PHE A 180 5.60 6.99 1.82
C PHE A 180 6.85 6.87 0.96
N ARG A 181 7.83 6.04 1.37
CA ARG A 181 9.08 5.91 0.62
C ARG A 181 9.00 4.78 -0.41
N GLN A 182 8.43 3.64 -0.02
CA GLN A 182 8.33 2.48 -0.91
C GLN A 182 6.98 2.39 -1.64
N ALA A 183 6.04 3.30 -1.40
CA ALA A 183 4.73 3.33 -2.04
C ALA A 183 3.97 1.99 -1.95
N ALA A 184 4.00 1.33 -0.78
CA ALA A 184 3.40 0.00 -0.58
C ALA A 184 1.85 -0.03 -0.67
N GLY A 185 1.19 1.13 -0.63
CA GLY A 185 -0.27 1.23 -0.80
C GLY A 185 -0.73 2.41 -1.64
N ALA A 186 0.19 3.24 -2.14
CA ALA A 186 -0.13 4.34 -3.04
C ALA A 186 -0.31 3.81 -4.46
N SER A 187 -1.16 4.46 -5.26
CA SER A 187 -1.32 4.12 -6.67
C SER A 187 -0.03 4.34 -7.44
N HIS A 188 0.38 3.34 -8.23
CA HIS A 188 1.53 3.43 -9.13
C HIS A 188 1.14 3.94 -10.53
N ALA A 189 -0.15 4.17 -10.76
CA ALA A 189 -0.68 4.55 -12.07
C ALA A 189 -1.18 5.99 -12.14
N ASP A 190 -1.63 6.60 -11.03
CA ASP A 190 -2.35 7.89 -11.01
C ASP A 190 -1.61 9.03 -11.72
N GLN A 191 -0.28 9.07 -11.62
CA GLN A 191 0.54 10.06 -12.32
C GLN A 191 0.35 10.06 -13.85
N THR A 192 -0.14 8.97 -14.44
CA THR A 192 -0.29 8.82 -15.89
C THR A 192 -1.20 9.89 -16.49
N SER A 193 -2.31 10.24 -15.83
CA SER A 193 -3.22 11.28 -16.33
C SER A 193 -2.58 12.68 -16.30
N HIS A 194 -1.66 12.93 -15.36
CA HIS A 194 -0.93 14.20 -15.24
C HIS A 194 0.26 14.32 -16.20
N LEU A 195 0.73 13.22 -16.77
CA LEU A 195 1.86 13.20 -17.71
C LEU A 195 1.42 13.32 -19.18
N VAL A 196 0.11 13.21 -19.45
CA VAL A 196 -0.46 13.37 -20.79
C VAL A 196 -1.07 14.76 -20.92
N ALA A 197 -0.71 15.48 -21.98
CA ALA A 197 -1.26 16.81 -22.24
C ALA A 197 -2.79 16.72 -22.44
N THR A 198 -3.50 17.80 -22.09
CA THR A 198 -4.95 17.87 -22.33
C THR A 198 -5.27 17.81 -23.83
N GLY A 199 -6.44 17.27 -24.18
CA GLY A 199 -6.89 17.14 -25.56
C GLY A 199 -6.70 15.75 -26.17
N TRP A 200 -7.00 15.64 -27.46
CA TRP A 200 -6.93 14.38 -28.22
C TRP A 200 -5.54 14.19 -28.81
N HIS A 201 -5.03 12.95 -28.74
CA HIS A 201 -3.72 12.56 -29.25
C HIS A 201 -3.83 11.31 -30.10
N ASP A 202 -3.14 11.30 -31.24
CA ASP A 202 -3.02 10.11 -32.09
C ASP A 202 -2.22 9.01 -31.37
N LEU A 203 -2.75 7.79 -31.37
CA LEU A 203 -2.13 6.63 -30.73
C LEU A 203 -1.58 5.64 -31.76
N CYS A 204 -2.43 5.13 -32.64
CA CYS A 204 -2.07 4.21 -33.73
C CYS A 204 -3.21 4.08 -34.75
N ALA A 205 -2.96 3.41 -35.87
CA ALA A 205 -4.04 3.04 -36.79
C ALA A 205 -4.96 1.98 -36.15
N ALA A 206 -6.26 2.08 -36.38
CA ALA A 206 -7.26 1.17 -35.80
C ALA A 206 -7.11 -0.26 -36.33
N GLU A 207 -6.64 -0.41 -37.57
CA GLU A 207 -6.39 -1.70 -38.22
C GLU A 207 -5.21 -2.48 -37.64
N GLU A 208 -4.26 -1.81 -36.97
CA GLU A 208 -3.12 -2.45 -36.31
C GLU A 208 -3.48 -3.12 -34.97
N LEU A 209 -4.68 -2.85 -34.45
CA LEU A 209 -5.14 -3.44 -33.20
C LEU A 209 -5.75 -4.82 -33.51
N PRO A 210 -5.28 -5.91 -32.90
CA PRO A 210 -5.94 -7.20 -33.01
C PRO A 210 -7.28 -7.17 -32.25
N ASP A 211 -8.27 -7.88 -32.77
CA ASP A 211 -9.57 -8.03 -32.09
C ASP A 211 -9.50 -9.03 -30.93
N GLY A 212 -10.03 -8.65 -29.77
CA GLY A 212 -10.10 -9.47 -28.55
C GLY A 212 -8.76 -9.70 -27.82
N TRP A 213 -7.66 -9.11 -28.29
CA TRP A 213 -6.33 -9.30 -27.70
C TRP A 213 -5.75 -7.99 -27.15
N PRO A 214 -5.30 -7.96 -25.88
CA PRO A 214 -4.70 -6.77 -25.33
C PRO A 214 -3.32 -6.53 -25.94
N VAL A 215 -3.04 -5.27 -26.27
CA VAL A 215 -1.74 -4.84 -26.81
C VAL A 215 -1.18 -3.65 -26.05
N HIS A 216 0.14 -3.52 -26.12
CA HIS A 216 0.86 -2.35 -25.64
C HIS A 216 0.94 -1.31 -26.76
N ARG A 217 0.67 -0.05 -26.42
CA ARG A 217 0.97 1.12 -27.25
C ARG A 217 1.63 2.21 -26.43
N ARG A 218 2.31 3.13 -27.10
CA ARG A 218 3.01 4.24 -26.46
C ARG A 218 2.46 5.56 -26.92
N LEU A 219 2.10 6.41 -25.97
CA LEU A 219 1.90 7.83 -26.21
C LEU A 219 3.15 8.56 -25.69
N GLY A 220 4.12 8.79 -26.58
CA GLY A 220 5.46 9.24 -26.19
C GLY A 220 6.17 8.24 -25.26
N TYR A 221 6.37 8.61 -23.99
CA TYR A 221 6.94 7.74 -22.96
C TYR A 221 5.89 7.04 -22.08
N ILE A 222 4.61 7.37 -22.26
CA ILE A 222 3.50 6.76 -21.53
C ILE A 222 3.14 5.43 -22.14
N SER A 223 3.07 4.38 -21.30
CA SER A 223 2.68 3.04 -21.71
C SER A 223 1.18 2.84 -21.51
N LEU A 224 0.49 2.46 -22.57
CA LEU A 224 -0.95 2.26 -22.61
C LEU A 224 -1.28 0.81 -22.93
N PHE A 225 -2.24 0.28 -22.18
CA PHE A 225 -2.96 -0.94 -22.49
C PHE A 225 -4.07 -0.56 -23.48
N VAL A 226 -4.21 -1.33 -24.55
CA VAL A 226 -5.27 -1.16 -25.54
C VAL A 226 -5.94 -2.50 -25.77
N LEU A 227 -7.27 -2.53 -25.69
CA LEU A 227 -8.09 -3.68 -26.07
C LEU A 227 -9.13 -3.23 -27.08
N ARG A 228 -9.16 -3.86 -28.25
CA ARG A 228 -10.22 -3.70 -29.25
C ARG A 228 -11.17 -4.90 -29.17
N GLU A 229 -12.46 -4.62 -29.14
CA GLU A 229 -13.55 -5.61 -29.20
C GLU A 229 -14.57 -5.13 -30.26
N GLY A 230 -14.46 -5.66 -31.48
CA GLY A 230 -15.18 -5.14 -32.63
C GLY A 230 -14.78 -3.68 -32.93
N ASP A 231 -15.77 -2.79 -32.86
CA ASP A 231 -15.57 -1.34 -33.05
C ASP A 231 -15.23 -0.60 -31.75
N GLU A 232 -15.37 -1.27 -30.59
CA GLU A 232 -15.05 -0.66 -29.30
C GLU A 232 -13.54 -0.76 -29.02
N ILE A 233 -12.93 0.35 -28.62
CA ILE A 233 -11.51 0.41 -28.23
C ILE A 233 -11.43 1.01 -26.84
N ASN A 234 -10.94 0.21 -25.90
CA ASN A 234 -10.74 0.59 -24.51
C ASN A 234 -9.25 0.79 -24.24
N VAL A 235 -8.91 1.92 -23.60
CA VAL A 235 -7.52 2.29 -23.33
C VAL A 235 -7.33 2.63 -21.85
N LEU A 236 -6.38 1.95 -21.22
CA LEU A 236 -5.97 2.17 -19.84
C LEU A 236 -4.47 2.53 -19.78
N ALA A 237 -4.02 3.13 -18.69
CA ALA A 237 -2.61 3.09 -18.34
C ALA A 237 -2.16 1.63 -18.24
N ASP A 238 -1.04 1.26 -18.88
CA ASP A 238 -0.58 -0.14 -18.90
C ASP A 238 -0.04 -0.61 -17.55
N ARG A 239 0.49 0.30 -16.75
CA ARG A 239 1.04 0.00 -15.43
C ARG A 239 -0.08 -0.06 -14.42
N CYS A 240 -0.37 -1.26 -13.90
CA CYS A 240 -1.37 -1.52 -12.87
C CYS A 240 -1.20 -0.60 -11.64
N SER A 241 -2.30 -0.01 -11.16
CA SER A 241 -2.32 0.92 -10.02
C SER A 241 -1.80 0.31 -8.72
N HIS A 242 -1.81 -1.01 -8.55
CA HIS A 242 -1.27 -1.66 -7.36
C HIS A 242 0.25 -1.53 -7.25
N LEU A 243 1.02 -2.06 -8.22
CA LEU A 243 2.48 -2.12 -8.15
C LEU A 243 3.16 -1.98 -9.52
N ALA A 244 2.50 -1.37 -10.51
CA ALA A 244 2.98 -1.13 -11.87
C ALA A 244 3.14 -2.38 -12.77
N GLY A 245 2.42 -3.46 -12.49
CA GLY A 245 2.40 -4.65 -13.35
C GLY A 245 1.86 -4.36 -14.76
N PRO A 246 2.37 -5.04 -15.81
CA PRO A 246 2.01 -4.79 -17.21
C PRO A 246 0.64 -5.40 -17.55
N LEU A 247 -0.39 -4.56 -17.65
CA LEU A 247 -1.75 -5.01 -17.91
C LEU A 247 -1.92 -5.65 -19.29
N HIS A 248 -1.16 -5.23 -20.30
CA HIS A 248 -1.20 -5.87 -21.63
C HIS A 248 -0.75 -7.33 -21.65
N GLN A 249 -0.07 -7.80 -20.60
CA GLN A 249 0.31 -9.21 -20.41
C GLN A 249 -0.69 -9.96 -19.52
N GLY A 250 -1.77 -9.29 -19.12
CA GLY A 250 -2.83 -9.84 -18.31
C GLY A 250 -3.76 -10.75 -19.09
N ARG A 251 -4.73 -11.31 -18.35
CA ARG A 251 -5.78 -12.16 -18.91
C ARG A 251 -7.09 -11.39 -18.96
N VAL A 252 -7.73 -11.38 -20.13
CA VAL A 252 -9.08 -10.81 -20.29
C VAL A 252 -10.12 -11.77 -19.69
N THR A 253 -11.07 -11.23 -18.94
CA THR A 253 -12.18 -11.96 -18.30
C THR A 253 -13.45 -11.13 -18.35
N THR A 254 -14.55 -11.67 -17.85
CA THR A 254 -15.79 -10.91 -17.57
C THR A 254 -16.08 -10.93 -16.08
N ASP A 255 -16.67 -9.87 -15.55
CA ASP A 255 -17.20 -9.85 -14.18
C ASP A 255 -18.63 -10.41 -14.09
N ASP A 256 -19.23 -10.35 -12.90
CA ASP A 256 -20.59 -10.85 -12.65
C ASP A 256 -21.68 -10.07 -13.43
N ASN A 257 -21.38 -8.86 -13.90
CA ASN A 257 -22.27 -8.04 -14.73
C ASN A 257 -22.00 -8.23 -16.24
N ALA A 258 -21.18 -9.22 -16.60
CA ALA A 258 -20.71 -9.48 -17.96
C ALA A 258 -19.90 -8.32 -18.58
N GLU A 259 -19.26 -7.47 -17.76
CA GLU A 259 -18.39 -6.41 -18.27
C GLU A 259 -16.95 -6.94 -18.47
N THR A 260 -16.33 -6.58 -19.60
CA THR A 260 -14.96 -6.97 -19.92
C THR A 260 -13.97 -6.40 -18.91
N CYS A 261 -13.09 -7.27 -18.41
CA CYS A 261 -12.10 -6.97 -17.40
C CYS A 261 -10.71 -7.44 -17.82
N ILE A 262 -9.68 -6.75 -17.32
CA ILE A 262 -8.28 -7.17 -17.42
C ILE A 262 -7.75 -7.58 -16.06
N VAL A 263 -7.22 -8.80 -15.95
CA VAL A 263 -6.57 -9.33 -14.75
C VAL A 263 -5.06 -9.15 -14.85
N CYS A 264 -4.49 -8.34 -13.97
CA CYS A 264 -3.06 -8.08 -13.89
C CYS A 264 -2.27 -9.38 -13.60
N PRO A 265 -1.21 -9.69 -14.36
CA PRO A 265 -0.50 -10.97 -14.26
C PRO A 265 0.36 -11.10 -12.99
N TRP A 266 0.62 -10.01 -12.27
CA TRP A 266 1.49 -10.05 -11.08
C TRP A 266 0.75 -10.57 -9.84
N HIS A 267 -0.35 -9.91 -9.47
CA HIS A 267 -1.04 -10.16 -8.21
C HIS A 267 -2.56 -10.36 -8.35
N GLY A 268 -3.07 -10.33 -9.60
CA GLY A 268 -4.47 -10.60 -9.89
C GLY A 268 -5.43 -9.43 -9.65
N SER A 269 -4.93 -8.19 -9.54
CA SER A 269 -5.82 -7.02 -9.55
C SER A 269 -6.61 -6.98 -10.85
N THR A 270 -7.92 -6.80 -10.74
CA THR A 270 -8.84 -6.88 -11.86
C THR A 270 -9.53 -5.54 -12.06
N PHE A 271 -9.52 -5.05 -13.29
CA PHE A 271 -10.12 -3.76 -13.64
C PHE A 271 -11.08 -3.94 -14.80
N ARG A 272 -12.20 -3.23 -14.78
CA ARG A 272 -13.04 -3.09 -15.98
C ARG A 272 -12.30 -2.29 -17.02
N VAL A 273 -12.27 -2.77 -18.27
CA VAL A 273 -11.50 -2.10 -19.33
C VAL A 273 -12.12 -0.78 -19.76
N ARG A 274 -13.44 -0.65 -19.60
CA ARG A 274 -14.23 0.52 -20.02
C ARG A 274 -13.88 1.79 -19.24
N ASP A 275 -13.71 1.67 -17.92
CA ASP A 275 -13.59 2.82 -17.03
C ASP A 275 -12.48 2.67 -15.98
N GLY A 276 -11.75 1.56 -15.99
CA GLY A 276 -10.70 1.25 -15.04
C GLY A 276 -11.18 0.96 -13.62
N SER A 277 -12.49 0.81 -13.36
CA SER A 277 -13.01 0.50 -12.03
C SER A 277 -12.43 -0.81 -11.50
N VAL A 278 -12.12 -0.84 -10.20
CA VAL A 278 -11.58 -2.03 -9.55
C VAL A 278 -12.69 -3.03 -9.31
N VAL A 279 -12.53 -4.24 -9.84
CA VAL A 279 -13.41 -5.38 -9.57
C VAL A 279 -12.85 -6.23 -8.43
N HIS A 280 -11.55 -6.53 -8.48
CA HIS A 280 -10.84 -7.27 -7.43
C HIS A 280 -9.49 -6.66 -7.12
N GLY A 281 -9.12 -6.70 -5.84
CA GLY A 281 -7.83 -6.22 -5.34
C GLY A 281 -6.68 -7.17 -5.70
N PRO A 282 -5.43 -6.83 -5.35
CA PRO A 282 -5.06 -5.88 -4.28
C PRO A 282 -5.06 -4.39 -4.61
N ALA A 283 -5.17 -3.99 -5.88
CA ALA A 283 -5.37 -2.58 -6.22
C ALA A 283 -6.64 -2.04 -5.54
N THR A 284 -6.58 -0.83 -5.00
CA THR A 284 -7.77 -0.12 -4.47
C THR A 284 -8.12 1.10 -5.30
N ALA A 285 -7.11 1.73 -5.91
CA ALA A 285 -7.30 2.86 -6.80
C ALA A 285 -7.75 2.41 -8.19
N ARG A 286 -8.69 3.15 -8.77
CA ARG A 286 -9.14 3.02 -10.16
C ARG A 286 -7.93 3.05 -11.09
N GLN A 287 -7.91 2.19 -12.10
CA GLN A 287 -6.90 2.25 -13.14
C GLN A 287 -7.16 3.50 -14.01
N PRO A 288 -6.18 4.38 -14.24
CA PRO A 288 -6.35 5.51 -15.13
C PRO A 288 -6.75 5.02 -16.53
N PHE A 289 -7.79 5.63 -17.08
CA PHE A 289 -8.36 5.29 -18.38
C PHE A 289 -8.43 6.53 -19.27
N PHE A 290 -8.59 6.27 -20.56
CA PHE A 290 -8.61 7.30 -21.58
C PHE A 290 -9.94 7.23 -22.33
N GLU A 291 -10.49 8.39 -22.65
CA GLU A 291 -11.49 8.46 -23.70
C GLU A 291 -10.84 8.12 -25.03
N THR A 292 -11.59 7.40 -25.86
CA THR A 292 -11.12 6.93 -27.17
C THR A 292 -12.08 7.38 -28.26
N ARG A 293 -11.53 7.63 -29.44
CA ARG A 293 -12.30 7.80 -30.68
C ARG A 293 -11.47 7.35 -31.87
N VAL A 294 -12.14 7.05 -32.98
CA VAL A 294 -11.47 6.83 -34.27
C VAL A 294 -11.78 8.00 -35.18
N THR A 295 -10.75 8.61 -35.76
CA THR A 295 -10.87 9.70 -36.74
C THR A 295 -9.96 9.40 -37.90
N ASP A 296 -10.50 9.33 -39.12
CA ASP A 296 -9.76 8.99 -40.33
C ASP A 296 -8.92 7.70 -40.21
N GLY A 297 -9.46 6.68 -39.53
CA GLY A 297 -8.80 5.40 -39.29
C GLY A 297 -7.75 5.40 -38.17
N VAL A 298 -7.51 6.55 -37.53
CA VAL A 298 -6.56 6.70 -36.42
C VAL A 298 -7.29 6.67 -35.09
N VAL A 299 -6.81 5.83 -34.17
CA VAL A 299 -7.26 5.82 -32.78
C VAL A 299 -6.66 7.03 -32.07
N GLN A 300 -7.52 7.87 -31.52
CA GLN A 300 -7.15 9.00 -30.70
C GLN A 300 -7.55 8.77 -29.25
N VAL A 301 -6.72 9.25 -28.33
CA VAL A 301 -6.92 9.12 -26.88
C VAL A 301 -6.88 10.47 -26.19
N ARG A 302 -7.65 10.62 -25.10
CA ARG A 302 -7.63 11.78 -24.22
C ARG A 302 -7.67 11.31 -22.76
N PRO A 303 -6.80 11.82 -21.87
CA PRO A 303 -6.86 11.46 -20.46
C PRO A 303 -8.18 11.95 -19.84
N VAL A 304 -8.81 11.11 -19.03
CA VAL A 304 -9.98 11.51 -18.22
C VAL A 304 -9.46 12.18 -16.94
N GLY A 305 -9.89 13.42 -16.72
CA GLY A 305 -9.50 14.24 -15.57
C GLY A 305 -10.32 13.95 -14.32
#